data_AF-A0AAE0SHV4-F1
#
_entry.id   AF-A0AAE0SHV4-F1
#
_cell.length_a   1.000
_cell.length_b   1.000
_cell.length_c   1.000
_cell.angle_alpha   90.00
_cell.angle_beta   90.00
_cell.angle_gamma   90.00
#
_symmetry.space_group_name_H-M   'P 1'
#
loop_
_entity.id
_entity.type
_entity.pdbx_description
1 polymer ?
#
loop_
_entity_poly.entity_id
_entity_poly.type
_entity_poly.pdbx_seq_one_letter_code
_entity_poly.pdbx_strand_id
1 'polypeptide(L)'
;EDANVIAVNWEKGADNINYMQAAANTRVVGALVAQMMKALHTNGQATYHDMHLIGHSLGSHIAGYAGERVPGTGRITGLDPAGPLFENKDSKVRLDPSDALFVDAIHTDGDNLHELGRGQNGVNSELLYSH
;
A
#
# COMPACT_ATOMS: atom_id res chain seq x y z
N GLU A 1 3.34 -14.65 -18.62
CA GLU A 1 2.15 -13.79 -18.81
C GLU A 1 2.57 -12.55 -19.60
N ASP A 2 1.64 -11.91 -20.30
CA ASP A 2 1.89 -10.65 -21.00
C ASP A 2 1.34 -9.50 -20.15
N ALA A 3 2.21 -8.57 -19.76
CA ALA A 3 1.89 -7.49 -18.84
C ALA A 3 2.81 -6.29 -19.04
N ASN A 4 2.27 -5.09 -18.79
CA ASN A 4 3.06 -3.87 -18.72
C ASN A 4 3.70 -3.75 -17.33
N VAL A 5 5.03 -3.82 -17.27
CA VAL A 5 5.78 -3.69 -16.01
C VAL A 5 6.46 -2.33 -15.95
N ILE A 6 6.15 -1.55 -14.91
CA ILE A 6 6.72 -0.22 -14.69
C ILE A 6 7.47 -0.21 -13.35
N ALA A 7 8.77 0.06 -13.40
CA ALA A 7 9.60 0.21 -12.21
C ALA A 7 9.66 1.68 -11.76
N VAL A 8 9.19 1.95 -10.54
CA VAL A 8 9.24 3.29 -9.94
C VAL A 8 10.54 3.45 -9.14
N ASN A 9 11.55 4.07 -9.75
CA ASN A 9 12.78 4.42 -9.03
C ASN A 9 12.63 5.76 -8.32
N TRP A 10 12.72 5.74 -7.00
CA TRP A 10 12.68 6.91 -6.12
C TRP A 10 13.88 6.99 -5.18
N GLU A 11 15.00 6.36 -5.55
CA GLU A 11 16.24 6.24 -4.77
C GLU A 11 16.68 7.55 -4.12
N LYS A 12 16.67 8.68 -4.84
CA LYS A 12 17.03 10.00 -4.28
C LYS A 12 16.14 10.46 -3.12
N GLY A 13 14.88 10.03 -3.10
CA GLY A 13 13.95 10.31 -2.01
C GLY A 13 14.07 9.31 -0.85
N ALA A 14 14.64 8.14 -1.10
CA ALA A 14 14.85 7.07 -0.14
C ALA A 14 16.23 7.15 0.56
N ASP A 15 17.26 7.52 -0.20
CA ASP A 15 18.65 7.67 0.23
C ASP A 15 18.83 8.96 1.03
N ASN A 16 18.27 8.95 2.23
CA ASN A 16 18.37 10.03 3.19
C ASN A 16 18.88 9.48 4.51
N ILE A 17 19.89 10.14 5.08
CA ILE A 17 20.42 9.84 6.41
C ILE A 17 19.31 9.89 7.48
N ASN A 18 18.25 10.69 7.24
CA ASN A 18 17.08 10.77 8.10
C ASN A 18 15.92 9.91 7.57
N TYR A 19 15.69 8.78 8.24
CA TYR A 19 14.57 7.87 7.95
C TYR A 19 13.19 8.57 8.00
N MET A 20 12.98 9.53 8.90
CA MET A 20 11.71 10.27 8.96
C MET A 20 11.45 11.06 7.67
N GLN A 21 12.51 11.57 7.04
CA GLN A 21 12.37 12.27 5.76
C GLN A 21 12.04 11.29 4.63
N ALA A 22 12.69 10.12 4.59
CA ALA A 22 12.37 9.07 3.62
C ALA A 22 10.91 8.60 3.77
N ALA A 23 10.45 8.39 5.01
CA ALA A 23 9.07 8.06 5.32
C ALA A 23 8.11 9.17 4.87
N ALA A 24 8.41 10.45 5.12
CA ALA A 24 7.59 11.57 4.65
C ALA A 24 7.54 11.65 3.11
N ASN A 25 8.66 11.37 2.44
CA ASN A 25 8.75 11.38 0.98
C ASN A 25 7.83 10.34 0.33
N THR A 26 7.53 9.22 1.01
CA THR A 26 6.62 8.19 0.48
C THR A 26 5.25 8.76 0.07
N ARG A 27 4.74 9.75 0.80
CA ARG A 27 3.46 10.41 0.48
C ARG A 27 3.53 11.20 -0.83
N VAL A 28 4.67 11.84 -1.10
CA VAL A 28 4.91 12.58 -2.34
C VAL A 28 5.05 11.60 -3.50
N VAL A 29 5.84 10.54 -3.33
CA VAL A 29 6.01 9.52 -4.37
C VAL A 29 4.67 8.82 -4.67
N GLY A 30 3.87 8.51 -3.65
CA GLY A 30 2.53 7.93 -3.84
C GLY A 30 1.61 8.85 -4.65
N ALA A 31 1.69 10.17 -4.46
CA ALA A 31 0.96 11.12 -5.28
C ALA A 31 1.42 11.14 -6.75
N LEU A 32 2.72 11.01 -7.00
CA LEU A 32 3.27 10.91 -8.36
C LEU A 32 2.87 9.61 -9.04
N VAL A 33 2.87 8.49 -8.31
CA VAL A 33 2.39 7.19 -8.82
C VAL A 33 0.90 7.28 -9.16
N ALA A 34 0.09 7.90 -8.30
CA ALA A 34 -1.33 8.13 -8.60
C ALA A 34 -1.54 9.00 -9.85
N GLN A 35 -0.70 10.01 -10.08
CA GLN A 35 -0.75 10.82 -11.31
C GLN A 35 -0.40 9.98 -12.54
N MET A 36 0.61 9.11 -12.44
CA MET A 36 0.97 8.18 -13.51
C MET A 36 -0.18 7.20 -13.82
N MET A 37 -0.81 6.62 -12.80
CA MET A 37 -1.97 5.74 -12.96
C MET A 37 -3.12 6.46 -13.69
N LYS A 38 -3.42 7.71 -13.29
CA LYS A 38 -4.42 8.54 -13.96
C LYS A 38 -4.05 8.77 -15.42
N ALA A 39 -2.79 9.08 -15.74
CA ALA A 39 -2.34 9.27 -17.11
C ALA A 39 -2.45 8.00 -17.96
N LEU A 40 -2.12 6.82 -17.40
CA LEU A 40 -2.30 5.53 -18.08
C LEU A 40 -3.76 5.22 -18.35
N HIS A 41 -4.66 5.62 -17.45
CA HIS A 41 -6.09 5.47 -17.62
C HIS A 41 -6.69 6.44 -18.64
N THR A 42 -6.32 7.72 -18.59
CA THR A 42 -6.90 8.74 -19.47
C THR A 42 -6.33 8.72 -20.88
N ASN A 43 -5.04 8.44 -21.02
CA ASN A 43 -4.33 8.52 -22.30
C ASN A 43 -4.04 7.14 -22.91
N GLY A 44 -4.19 6.09 -22.11
CA GLY A 44 -4.05 4.69 -22.54
C GLY A 44 -5.39 3.98 -22.57
N GLN A 45 -5.33 2.65 -22.45
CA GLN A 45 -6.50 1.76 -22.39
C GLN A 45 -6.60 1.00 -21.06
N ALA A 46 -5.72 1.32 -20.09
CA ALA A 46 -5.69 0.63 -18.81
C ALA A 46 -6.85 1.07 -17.92
N THR A 47 -7.58 0.13 -17.32
CA THR A 47 -8.53 0.46 -16.26
C THR A 47 -7.81 0.42 -14.91
N TYR A 48 -8.29 1.17 -13.90
CA TYR A 48 -7.72 1.08 -12.56
C TYR A 48 -7.86 -0.33 -11.95
N HIS A 49 -8.91 -1.05 -12.32
CA HIS A 49 -9.15 -2.42 -11.91
C HIS A 49 -8.05 -3.38 -12.40
N ASP A 50 -7.42 -3.08 -13.54
CA ASP A 50 -6.33 -3.90 -14.10
C ASP A 50 -4.95 -3.54 -13.52
N MET A 51 -4.88 -2.54 -12.64
CA MET A 51 -3.62 -2.09 -12.04
C MET A 51 -3.30 -2.87 -10.76
N HIS A 52 -2.09 -3.43 -10.74
CA HIS A 52 -1.51 -4.09 -9.58
C HIS A 52 -0.25 -3.34 -9.15
N LEU A 53 -0.29 -2.77 -7.95
CA LEU A 53 0.86 -2.10 -7.35
C LEU A 53 1.57 -3.06 -6.41
N ILE A 54 2.88 -3.16 -6.52
CA ILE A 54 3.71 -3.96 -5.63
C ILE A 54 4.70 -3.01 -4.97
N GLY A 55 4.64 -2.92 -3.65
CA GLY A 55 5.53 -2.11 -2.83
C GLY A 55 6.35 -2.98 -1.89
N HIS A 56 7.61 -2.64 -1.67
CA HIS A 56 8.47 -3.30 -0.68
C HIS A 56 8.93 -2.32 0.39
N SER A 57 8.92 -2.69 1.67
CA SER A 57 9.32 -1.83 2.77
C SER A 57 8.55 -0.49 2.76
N LEU A 58 9.24 0.66 2.72
CA LEU A 58 8.62 1.98 2.54
C LEU A 58 7.77 2.08 1.26
N GLY A 59 8.11 1.30 0.23
CA GLY A 59 7.35 1.20 -1.01
C GLY A 59 5.93 0.65 -0.84
N SER A 60 5.69 -0.17 0.18
CA SER A 60 4.34 -0.67 0.51
C SER A 60 3.39 0.49 0.83
N HIS A 61 3.87 1.50 1.56
CA HIS A 61 3.10 2.70 1.87
C HIS A 61 2.96 3.63 0.66
N ILE A 62 3.97 3.70 -0.21
CA ILE A 62 3.86 4.41 -1.50
C ILE A 62 2.69 3.83 -2.32
N ALA A 63 2.57 2.50 -2.38
CA ALA A 63 1.48 1.82 -3.06
C ALA A 63 0.11 2.13 -2.41
N GLY A 64 0.02 2.08 -1.07
CA GLY A 64 -1.18 2.48 -0.33
C GLY A 64 -1.62 3.91 -0.64
N TYR A 65 -0.71 4.88 -0.52
CA TYR A 65 -0.97 6.28 -0.86
C TYR A 65 -1.43 6.48 -2.31
N ALA A 66 -0.89 5.70 -3.25
CA ALA A 66 -1.33 5.77 -4.63
C ALA A 66 -2.76 5.25 -4.79
N GLY A 67 -3.07 4.09 -4.18
CA GLY A 67 -4.39 3.48 -4.17
C GLY A 67 -5.47 4.36 -3.55
N GLU A 68 -5.20 4.95 -2.38
CA GLU A 68 -6.07 5.93 -1.71
C GLU A 68 -6.51 7.07 -2.65
N ARG A 69 -5.61 7.51 -3.55
CA ARG A 69 -5.85 8.63 -4.49
C ARG A 69 -6.50 8.19 -5.80
N VAL A 70 -6.61 6.89 -6.03
CA VAL A 70 -7.16 6.26 -7.24
C VAL A 70 -8.15 5.15 -6.84
N PRO A 71 -9.39 5.53 -6.45
CA PRO A 71 -10.42 4.55 -6.11
C PRO A 71 -10.68 3.57 -7.26
N GLY A 72 -10.88 2.29 -6.91
CA GLY A 72 -11.05 1.21 -7.89
C GLY A 72 -9.74 0.60 -8.39
N THR A 73 -8.61 0.92 -7.77
CA THR A 73 -7.34 0.21 -7.96
C THR A 73 -7.53 -1.29 -7.71
N GLY A 74 -7.11 -2.14 -8.65
CA GLY A 74 -7.36 -3.57 -8.62
C GLY A 74 -6.70 -4.28 -7.45
N ARG A 75 -5.38 -4.16 -7.34
CA ARG A 75 -4.61 -4.87 -6.31
C ARG A 75 -3.43 -4.07 -5.78
N ILE A 76 -3.17 -4.20 -4.49
CA ILE A 76 -1.90 -3.79 -3.87
C ILE A 76 -1.29 -4.99 -3.14
N THR A 77 -0.02 -5.28 -3.41
CA THR A 77 0.77 -6.23 -2.63
C THR A 77 1.86 -5.48 -1.87
N GLY A 78 1.81 -5.56 -0.54
CA GLY A 78 2.86 -5.06 0.36
C GLY A 78 3.85 -6.17 0.71
N LEU A 79 5.11 -6.02 0.31
CA LEU A 79 6.19 -6.92 0.65
C LEU A 79 6.96 -6.32 1.83
N ASP A 80 6.78 -6.91 3.00
CA ASP A 80 7.36 -6.51 4.27
C ASP A 80 7.15 -5.01 4.57
N PRO A 81 5.90 -4.54 4.71
CA PRO A 81 5.62 -3.12 4.95
C PRO A 81 6.39 -2.58 6.16
N ALA A 82 6.99 -1.39 6.02
CA ALA A 82 7.83 -0.83 7.06
C ALA A 82 7.01 -0.45 8.32
N GLY A 83 7.37 -1.00 9.47
CA GLY A 83 6.70 -0.68 10.74
C GLY A 83 6.97 0.75 11.27
N PRO A 84 8.25 1.18 11.41
CA PRO A 84 8.58 2.44 12.04
C PRO A 84 7.92 3.65 11.36
N LEU A 85 7.24 4.48 12.16
CA LEU A 85 6.46 5.67 11.74
C LEU A 85 5.12 5.40 11.05
N PHE A 86 4.78 4.14 10.78
CA PHE A 86 3.52 3.74 10.12
C PHE A 86 2.61 2.90 11.04
N GLU A 87 3.19 2.09 11.91
CA GLU A 87 2.46 1.31 12.92
C GLU A 87 1.61 2.19 13.85
N ASN A 88 0.42 1.70 14.18
CA ASN A 88 -0.56 2.36 15.06
C ASN A 88 -0.97 3.77 14.59
N LYS A 89 -0.75 4.08 13.31
CA LYS A 89 -1.23 5.32 12.70
C LYS A 89 -2.56 5.11 11.97
N ASP A 90 -3.23 6.23 11.74
CA ASP A 90 -4.46 6.32 10.95
C ASP A 90 -4.28 5.65 9.57
N SER A 91 -5.33 5.02 9.05
CA SER A 91 -5.28 4.33 7.75
C SER A 91 -4.80 5.25 6.63
N LYS A 92 -5.06 6.57 6.72
CA LYS A 92 -4.59 7.58 5.75
C LYS A 92 -3.09 7.78 5.67
N VAL A 93 -2.31 7.20 6.59
CA VAL A 93 -0.86 7.37 6.61
C VAL A 93 -0.08 6.07 6.47
N ARG A 94 -0.75 4.95 6.19
CA ARG A 94 -0.12 3.64 6.01
C ARG A 94 -0.82 2.87 4.88
N LEU A 95 -0.32 1.67 4.59
CA LEU A 95 -1.03 0.74 3.72
C LEU A 95 -2.25 0.21 4.48
N ASP A 96 -3.41 0.21 3.84
CA ASP A 96 -4.67 -0.19 4.44
C ASP A 96 -5.53 -1.02 3.47
N PRO A 97 -6.38 -1.95 3.96
CA PRO A 97 -7.26 -2.73 3.10
C PRO A 97 -8.20 -1.91 2.20
N SER A 98 -8.48 -0.65 2.54
CA SER A 98 -9.31 0.24 1.73
C SER A 98 -8.60 0.87 0.52
N ASP A 99 -7.28 0.73 0.40
CA ASP A 99 -6.49 1.37 -0.66
C ASP A 99 -6.69 0.73 -2.04
N ALA A 100 -7.20 -0.50 -2.11
CA ALA A 100 -7.52 -1.20 -3.36
C ALA A 100 -8.68 -2.19 -3.17
N LEU A 101 -9.18 -2.73 -4.28
CA LEU A 101 -10.19 -3.80 -4.25
C LEU A 101 -9.68 -5.07 -3.58
N PHE A 102 -8.38 -5.32 -3.69
CA PHE A 102 -7.69 -6.39 -2.98
C PHE A 102 -6.32 -5.91 -2.48
N VAL A 103 -6.07 -6.09 -1.19
CA VAL A 103 -4.78 -5.77 -0.57
C VAL A 103 -4.24 -7.00 0.13
N ASP A 104 -3.03 -7.41 -0.22
CA ASP A 104 -2.32 -8.51 0.42
C ASP A 104 -0.95 -8.06 0.93
N ALA A 105 -0.56 -8.50 2.12
CA ALA A 105 0.71 -8.16 2.74
C ALA A 105 1.46 -9.42 3.20
N ILE A 106 2.72 -9.52 2.81
CA ILE A 106 3.65 -10.59 3.22
C ILE A 106 4.62 -9.96 4.21
N HIS A 107 4.74 -10.53 5.41
CA HIS A 107 5.65 -10.02 6.45
C HIS A 107 6.82 -10.99 6.60
N THR A 108 8.05 -10.48 6.51
CA THR A 108 9.29 -11.26 6.58
C THR A 108 10.23 -10.82 7.69
N ASP A 109 10.12 -9.58 8.18
CA ASP A 109 10.90 -9.01 9.29
C ASP A 109 10.01 -8.34 10.36
N GLY A 110 8.76 -8.82 10.49
CA GLY A 110 7.84 -8.34 11.51
C GLY A 110 8.04 -9.06 12.84
N ASP A 111 8.64 -8.40 13.82
CA ASP A 111 8.60 -8.87 15.21
C ASP A 111 7.16 -8.70 15.75
N ASN A 112 6.45 -9.83 15.90
CA ASN A 112 5.05 -10.03 16.31
C ASN A 112 3.98 -10.15 15.20
N LEU A 113 4.03 -11.31 14.55
CA LEU A 113 2.94 -12.27 14.25
C LEU A 113 1.60 -12.14 15.03
N HIS A 114 0.82 -11.06 14.89
CA HIS A 114 -0.56 -11.04 15.42
C HIS A 114 -1.68 -10.61 14.45
N GLU A 115 -1.37 -10.26 13.20
CA GLU A 115 -2.41 -9.89 12.20
C GLU A 115 -2.25 -10.57 10.83
N LEU A 116 -1.61 -11.73 10.77
CA LEU A 116 -1.68 -12.60 9.59
C LEU A 116 -3.04 -13.32 9.56
N GLY A 117 -4.06 -12.69 8.99
CA GLY A 117 -5.23 -13.43 8.49
C GLY A 117 -6.61 -12.89 8.81
N ARG A 118 -6.86 -11.58 8.74
CA ARG A 118 -8.24 -11.06 8.72
C ARG A 118 -8.54 -10.29 7.45
N GLY A 119 -8.80 -11.05 6.39
CA GLY A 119 -9.89 -10.68 5.49
C GLY A 119 -11.20 -10.76 6.28
N GLN A 120 -11.60 -9.67 6.91
CA GLN A 120 -12.92 -9.57 7.54
C GLN A 120 -13.90 -8.94 6.57
N ASN A 121 -14.48 -9.81 5.75
CA ASN A 121 -15.90 -9.70 5.44
C ASN A 121 -16.66 -9.60 6.76
N GLY A 122 -17.55 -8.61 6.87
CA GLY A 122 -18.29 -8.33 8.09
C GLY A 122 -19.10 -9.51 8.59
N VAL A 123 -18.98 -9.80 9.88
CA VAL A 123 -20.07 -10.26 10.76
C VAL A 123 -19.63 -10.12 12.22
N ASN A 124 -20.58 -9.64 13.03
CA ASN A 124 -20.55 -9.41 14.47
C ASN A 124 -19.73 -10.40 15.30
N SER A 125 -18.93 -9.88 16.24
CA SER A 125 -18.51 -10.59 17.44
C SER A 125 -18.70 -9.70 18.68
N GLU A 126 -19.95 -9.32 18.95
CA GLU A 126 -20.43 -9.22 20.34
C GLU A 126 -21.01 -10.59 20.70
N LEU A 127 -20.85 -10.98 21.97
CA LEU A 127 -21.18 -12.28 22.58
C LEU A 127 -20.06 -13.33 22.45
N LEU A 128 -19.21 -13.39 23.48
CA LEU A 128 -19.12 -14.51 24.42
C LEU A 128 -17.79 -14.42 25.20
N TYR A 129 -17.80 -13.78 26.36
CA TYR A 129 -17.04 -14.21 27.54
C TYR A 129 -17.73 -13.65 28.78
N SER A 130 -18.56 -14.48 29.39
CA SER A 130 -18.96 -14.41 30.79
C SER A 130 -18.29 -15.60 31.45
N HIS A 131 -17.32 -15.33 32.34
CA HIS A 131 -17.07 -15.91 33.66
C HIS A 131 -15.98 -15.06 34.33
#